data_AF-A0A7C2S150-F1
#
_entry.id   AF-A0A7C2S150-F1
#
_cell.length_a   1.000
_cell.length_b   1.000
_cell.length_c   1.000
_cell.angle_alpha   90.00
_cell.angle_beta   90.00
_cell.angle_gamma   90.00
#
_symmetry.space_group_name_H-M   'P 1'
#
loop_
_entity.id
_entity.type
_entity.pdbx_description
1 polymer ?
#
loop_
_entity_poly.entity_id
_entity_poly.type
_entity_poly.pdbx_seq_one_letter_code
_entity_poly.pdbx_strand_id
1 'polypeptide(L)'
;RFRNFMDYHRHWLEDSGSDDSHGRTLWALGTMLGRSNTPVLQSMAGRLFEQTLPAILDTTSPRAWAFALVGIHEYLRRFAGDRMASQVREELAGRLLGLYQSHRSGEWRWYEEGLTYCNAALPHALLMCGQSIPNDEMTKAGLESLRWLADLQHADSNGGHFVPIGSNGFYQRGGERARFDQQPVEAQAMVSACLEAYRITGDNPWRKEARRAFEWFIGRNDLNLPIYDPTTGGCRDGLHPDRANENQGAESTLAFLQALLELRLAENTLLSIEARS
;
A
#
# COMPACT_ATOMS: atom_id res chain seq x y z
N ARG A 1 -20.05 6.45 0.15
CA ARG A 1 -19.18 5.40 0.73
C ARG A 1 -19.55 4.04 0.15
N PHE A 2 -18.61 3.12 0.02
CA PHE A 2 -18.80 1.83 -0.67
C PHE A 2 -18.89 0.67 0.31
N ARG A 3 -19.97 -0.12 0.26
CA ARG A 3 -20.11 -1.32 1.10
C ARG A 3 -19.17 -2.44 0.62
N ASN A 4 -18.69 -3.23 1.57
CA ASN A 4 -17.73 -4.32 1.44
C ASN A 4 -18.30 -5.69 1.86
N PHE A 5 -19.16 -5.76 2.88
CA PHE A 5 -19.64 -7.02 3.46
C PHE A 5 -21.01 -7.41 2.91
N MET A 6 -21.04 -8.52 2.18
CA MET A 6 -22.24 -9.08 1.57
C MET A 6 -22.36 -10.56 1.93
N ASP A 7 -23.55 -11.00 2.34
CA ASP A 7 -23.82 -12.41 2.60
C ASP A 7 -23.98 -13.22 1.31
N TYR A 8 -24.09 -14.54 1.44
CA TYR A 8 -24.30 -15.45 0.29
C TYR A 8 -25.61 -15.15 -0.48
N HIS A 9 -26.60 -14.54 0.19
CA HIS A 9 -27.88 -14.16 -0.39
C HIS A 9 -27.87 -12.77 -1.04
N ARG A 10 -26.71 -12.11 -1.11
CA ARG A 10 -26.50 -10.77 -1.66
C ARG A 10 -27.13 -9.64 -0.84
N HIS A 11 -27.36 -9.87 0.44
CA HIS A 11 -27.72 -8.79 1.35
C HIS A 11 -26.47 -8.14 1.91
N TRP A 12 -26.51 -6.81 1.97
CA TRP A 12 -25.48 -6.05 2.66
C TRP A 12 -25.57 -6.30 4.16
N LEU A 13 -24.44 -6.64 4.76
CA LEU A 13 -24.31 -6.88 6.20
C LEU A 13 -24.00 -5.60 6.98
N GLU A 14 -23.91 -4.47 6.29
CA GLU A 14 -23.59 -3.16 6.86
C GLU A 14 -24.51 -2.07 6.32
N ASP A 15 -24.84 -1.10 7.17
CA ASP A 15 -25.68 0.05 6.80
C ASP A 15 -24.92 1.03 5.90
N SER A 16 -23.62 1.20 6.13
CA SER A 16 -22.73 2.06 5.36
C SER A 16 -21.36 1.42 5.21
N GLY A 17 -20.70 1.68 4.08
CA GLY A 17 -19.34 1.22 3.84
C GLY A 17 -18.29 1.80 4.77
N SER A 18 -17.20 1.06 4.96
CA SER A 18 -16.05 1.49 5.76
C SER A 18 -15.22 2.59 5.07
N ASP A 19 -14.40 3.26 5.87
CA ASP A 19 -13.39 4.20 5.34
C ASP A 19 -12.42 3.47 4.40
N ASP A 20 -12.02 2.25 4.76
CA ASP A 20 -11.05 1.43 4.01
C ASP A 20 -11.57 1.07 2.61
N SER A 21 -12.80 0.56 2.52
CA SER A 21 -13.42 0.22 1.24
C SER A 21 -13.62 1.45 0.36
N HIS A 22 -13.92 2.62 0.96
CA HIS A 22 -14.02 3.88 0.24
C HIS A 22 -12.66 4.32 -0.33
N GLY A 23 -11.60 4.29 0.46
CA GLY A 23 -10.23 4.61 0.04
C GLY A 23 -9.73 3.69 -1.07
N ARG A 24 -9.90 2.37 -0.93
CA ARG A 24 -9.54 1.38 -1.97
C ARG A 24 -10.34 1.56 -3.25
N THR A 25 -11.61 1.92 -3.14
CA THR A 25 -12.43 2.19 -4.33
C THR A 25 -11.91 3.43 -5.08
N LEU A 26 -11.54 4.50 -4.37
CA LEU A 26 -10.91 5.66 -5.00
C LEU A 26 -9.56 5.30 -5.64
N TRP A 27 -8.76 4.44 -5.01
CA TRP A 27 -7.55 3.91 -5.63
C TRP A 27 -7.83 3.21 -6.96
N ALA A 28 -8.79 2.28 -6.97
CA ALA A 28 -9.16 1.54 -8.18
C ALA A 28 -9.70 2.45 -9.29
N LEU A 29 -10.61 3.37 -8.95
CA LEU A 29 -11.20 4.32 -9.91
C LEU A 29 -10.15 5.28 -10.49
N GLY A 30 -9.31 5.86 -9.64
CA GLY A 30 -8.24 6.76 -10.07
C GLY A 30 -7.22 6.07 -10.97
N THR A 31 -6.83 4.83 -10.62
CA THR A 31 -5.97 3.97 -11.45
C THR A 31 -6.60 3.70 -12.81
N MET A 32 -7.89 3.34 -12.84
CA MET A 32 -8.62 3.08 -14.09
C MET A 32 -8.65 4.32 -14.98
N LEU A 33 -8.92 5.49 -14.42
CA LEU A 33 -8.97 6.76 -15.13
C LEU A 33 -7.59 7.21 -15.64
N GLY A 34 -6.54 6.99 -14.86
CA GLY A 34 -5.16 7.32 -15.22
C GLY A 34 -4.55 6.40 -16.28
N ARG A 35 -4.85 5.10 -16.22
CA ARG A 35 -4.13 4.07 -17.01
C ARG A 35 -4.94 3.42 -18.13
N SER A 36 -6.27 3.32 -18.01
CA SER A 36 -7.09 2.68 -19.05
C SER A 36 -7.16 3.55 -20.30
N ASN A 37 -7.18 2.91 -21.48
CA ASN A 37 -7.50 3.55 -22.76
C ASN A 37 -8.87 3.13 -23.30
N THR A 38 -9.69 2.45 -22.49
CA THR A 38 -11.03 1.98 -22.88
C THR A 38 -12.09 3.03 -22.50
N PRO A 39 -12.74 3.71 -23.46
CA PRO A 39 -13.63 4.85 -23.17
C PRO A 39 -14.82 4.51 -22.26
N VAL A 40 -15.40 3.31 -22.39
CA VAL A 40 -16.53 2.87 -21.56
C VAL A 40 -16.13 2.79 -20.08
N LEU A 41 -14.95 2.22 -19.79
CA LEU A 41 -14.42 2.11 -18.44
C LEU A 41 -14.12 3.49 -17.84
N GLN A 42 -13.54 4.39 -18.64
CA GLN A 42 -13.26 5.77 -18.22
C GLN A 42 -14.56 6.53 -17.89
N SER A 43 -15.59 6.42 -18.72
CA SER A 43 -16.87 7.12 -18.47
C SER A 43 -17.55 6.64 -17.20
N MET A 44 -17.57 5.33 -16.95
CA MET A 44 -18.14 4.75 -15.73
C MET A 44 -17.34 5.15 -14.50
N ALA A 45 -16.01 5.04 -14.55
CA ALA A 45 -15.15 5.38 -13.42
C ALA A 45 -15.17 6.88 -13.11
N GLY A 46 -15.24 7.75 -14.13
CA GLY A 46 -15.19 9.20 -13.97
C GLY A 46 -16.35 9.72 -13.14
N ARG A 47 -17.58 9.29 -13.47
CA ARG A 47 -18.78 9.66 -12.70
C ARG A 47 -18.69 9.21 -11.24
N LEU A 48 -18.25 7.98 -11.00
CA LEU A 48 -18.10 7.45 -9.64
C LEU A 48 -17.01 8.18 -8.86
N PHE A 49 -15.87 8.46 -9.50
CA PHE A 49 -14.74 9.15 -8.87
C PHE A 49 -15.14 10.57 -8.46
N GLU A 50 -15.72 11.35 -9.37
CA GLU A 50 -16.18 12.71 -9.09
C GLU A 50 -17.19 12.77 -7.94
N GLN A 51 -18.16 11.84 -7.94
CA GLN A 51 -19.18 11.77 -6.89
C GLN A 51 -18.62 11.39 -5.51
N THR A 52 -17.57 10.57 -5.48
CA THR A 52 -17.11 9.92 -4.24
C THR A 52 -15.85 10.53 -3.67
N LEU A 53 -15.10 11.29 -4.47
CA LEU A 53 -13.88 11.97 -4.07
C LEU A 53 -14.09 12.90 -2.86
N PRO A 54 -15.10 13.79 -2.79
CA PRO A 54 -15.26 14.68 -1.64
C PRO A 54 -15.48 13.93 -0.32
N ALA A 55 -16.18 12.79 -0.37
CA ALA A 55 -16.53 12.01 0.82
C ALA A 55 -15.32 11.38 1.53
N ILE A 56 -14.13 11.35 0.91
CA ILE A 56 -12.90 10.91 1.60
C ILE A 56 -12.50 11.89 2.70
N LEU A 57 -12.85 13.17 2.58
CA LEU A 57 -12.49 14.20 3.56
C LEU A 57 -13.18 13.98 4.92
N ASP A 58 -14.30 13.26 4.91
CA ASP A 58 -15.09 12.89 6.10
C ASP A 58 -14.63 11.58 6.75
N THR A 59 -13.60 10.91 6.19
CA THR A 59 -13.04 9.68 6.75
C THR A 59 -11.95 10.00 7.78
N THR A 60 -11.73 9.10 8.73
CA THR A 60 -10.75 9.27 9.81
C THR A 60 -9.56 8.33 9.70
N SER A 61 -9.65 7.27 8.88
CA SER A 61 -8.57 6.28 8.72
C SER A 61 -7.41 6.82 7.89
N PRO A 62 -6.16 6.82 8.41
CA PRO A 62 -4.98 7.17 7.63
C PRO A 62 -4.73 6.25 6.43
N ARG A 63 -5.11 4.97 6.52
CA ARG A 63 -5.00 4.02 5.39
C ARG A 63 -5.97 4.39 4.28
N ALA A 64 -7.20 4.78 4.63
CA ALA A 64 -8.18 5.23 3.63
C ALA A 64 -7.66 6.47 2.88
N TRP A 65 -7.06 7.42 3.60
CA TRP A 65 -6.42 8.58 2.99
C TRP A 65 -5.26 8.19 2.07
N ALA A 66 -4.37 7.30 2.53
CA ALA A 66 -3.25 6.83 1.73
C ALA A 66 -3.71 6.14 0.43
N PHE A 67 -4.71 5.25 0.48
CA PHE A 67 -5.26 4.61 -0.72
C PHE A 67 -5.88 5.64 -1.67
N ALA A 68 -6.66 6.58 -1.15
CA ALA A 68 -7.23 7.65 -1.95
C ALA A 68 -6.14 8.51 -2.62
N LEU A 69 -5.07 8.84 -1.91
CA LEU A 69 -3.93 9.61 -2.43
C LEU A 69 -3.23 8.88 -3.60
N VAL A 70 -3.04 7.56 -3.50
CA VAL A 70 -2.51 6.75 -4.62
C VAL A 70 -3.46 6.82 -5.83
N GLY A 71 -4.77 6.71 -5.61
CA GLY A 71 -5.77 6.87 -6.66
C GLY A 71 -5.78 8.25 -7.31
N ILE A 72 -5.75 9.30 -6.50
CA ILE A 72 -5.73 10.69 -6.97
C ILE A 72 -4.46 10.96 -7.77
N HIS A 73 -3.31 10.44 -7.34
CA HIS A 73 -2.08 10.55 -8.10
C HIS A 73 -2.24 9.96 -9.51
N GLU A 74 -2.75 8.73 -9.63
CA GLU A 74 -2.98 8.09 -10.92
C GLU A 74 -3.96 8.88 -11.80
N TYR A 75 -5.05 9.38 -11.22
CA TYR A 75 -6.01 10.24 -11.90
C TYR A 75 -5.34 11.51 -12.46
N LEU A 76 -4.59 12.22 -11.62
CA LEU A 76 -3.94 13.49 -11.98
C LEU A 76 -2.84 13.34 -13.04
N ARG A 77 -2.31 12.12 -13.30
CA ARG A 77 -1.41 11.87 -14.44
C ARG A 77 -2.05 12.24 -15.78
N ARG A 78 -3.37 12.11 -15.89
CA ARG A 78 -4.14 12.47 -17.10
C ARG A 78 -4.92 13.77 -16.93
N PHE A 79 -5.36 14.08 -15.71
CA PHE A 79 -6.24 15.22 -15.41
C PHE A 79 -5.54 16.26 -14.51
N ALA A 80 -4.30 16.62 -14.82
CA ALA A 80 -3.44 17.45 -13.96
C ALA A 80 -4.02 18.82 -13.56
N GLY A 81 -5.01 19.34 -14.30
CA GLY A 81 -5.67 20.62 -14.01
C GLY A 81 -6.93 20.53 -13.13
N ASP A 82 -7.30 19.34 -12.64
CA ASP A 82 -8.46 19.18 -11.77
C ASP A 82 -8.21 19.79 -10.39
N ARG A 83 -8.92 20.88 -10.11
CA ARG A 83 -8.78 21.66 -8.87
C ARG A 83 -9.29 20.89 -7.65
N MET A 84 -10.40 20.17 -7.77
CA MET A 84 -10.98 19.43 -6.64
C MET A 84 -10.06 18.28 -6.24
N ALA A 85 -9.58 17.50 -7.22
CA ALA A 85 -8.64 16.42 -6.96
C ALA A 85 -7.33 16.92 -6.35
N SER A 86 -6.82 18.07 -6.82
CA SER A 86 -5.62 18.69 -6.26
C SER A 86 -5.82 19.17 -4.81
N GLN A 87 -6.96 19.81 -4.51
CA GLN A 87 -7.31 20.25 -3.15
C GLN A 87 -7.46 19.07 -2.19
N VAL A 88 -8.16 18.02 -2.59
CA VAL A 88 -8.31 16.81 -1.77
C VAL A 88 -6.96 16.15 -1.53
N ARG A 89 -6.08 16.09 -2.54
CA ARG A 89 -4.72 15.57 -2.39
C ARG A 89 -3.92 16.37 -1.37
N GLU A 90 -3.91 17.70 -1.46
CA GLU A 90 -3.18 18.58 -0.55
C GLU A 90 -3.68 18.45 0.90
N GLU A 91 -5.00 18.42 1.10
CA GLU A 91 -5.62 18.27 2.41
C GLU A 91 -5.25 16.92 3.06
N LEU A 92 -5.44 15.81 2.34
CA LEU A 92 -5.12 14.47 2.87
C LEU A 92 -3.62 14.28 3.11
N ALA A 93 -2.77 14.78 2.21
CA ALA A 93 -1.32 14.72 2.38
C ALA A 93 -0.87 15.55 3.60
N GLY A 94 -1.47 16.72 3.81
CA GLY A 94 -1.25 17.56 4.99
C GLY A 94 -1.63 16.86 6.29
N ARG A 95 -2.80 16.19 6.33
CA ARG A 95 -3.22 15.37 7.49
C ARG A 95 -2.23 14.27 7.79
N LEU A 96 -1.78 13.54 6.76
CA LEU A 96 -0.85 12.42 6.92
C LEU A 96 0.53 12.88 7.41
N LEU A 97 1.03 13.99 6.89
CA LEU A 97 2.27 14.62 7.39
C LEU A 97 2.11 15.11 8.83
N GLY A 98 0.96 15.71 9.18
CA GLY A 98 0.66 16.14 10.54
C GLY A 98 0.63 14.98 11.54
N LEU A 99 0.07 13.83 11.16
CA LEU A 99 0.10 12.60 11.96
C LEU A 99 1.54 12.14 12.21
N TYR A 100 2.38 12.11 11.17
CA TYR A 100 3.79 11.80 11.32
C TYR A 100 4.51 12.74 12.28
N GLN A 101 4.33 14.05 12.10
CA GLN A 101 5.01 15.06 12.91
C GLN A 101 4.59 15.04 14.38
N SER A 102 3.34 14.71 14.67
CA SER A 102 2.79 14.67 16.03
C SER A 102 3.19 13.42 16.82
N HIS A 103 3.36 12.28 16.16
CA HIS A 103 3.66 11.00 16.84
C HIS A 103 5.14 10.62 16.81
N ARG A 104 5.93 11.15 15.84
CA ARG A 104 7.34 10.77 15.71
C ARG A 104 8.16 11.20 16.93
N SER A 105 9.15 10.39 17.25
CA SER A 105 10.18 10.66 18.26
C SER A 105 11.52 10.02 17.83
N GLY A 106 12.55 10.08 18.67
CA GLY A 106 13.85 9.47 18.36
C GLY A 106 13.79 7.96 18.10
N GLU A 107 12.95 7.24 18.84
CA GLU A 107 12.83 5.77 18.76
C GLU A 107 11.61 5.30 17.95
N TRP A 108 10.67 6.20 17.68
CA TRP A 108 9.41 5.89 17.01
C TRP A 108 9.23 6.80 15.80
N ARG A 109 9.51 6.29 14.59
CA ARG A 109 9.40 7.06 13.34
C ARG A 109 8.13 6.69 12.59
N TRP A 110 6.98 6.85 13.26
CA TRP A 110 5.70 6.39 12.75
C TRP A 110 4.57 7.41 12.92
N TYR A 111 3.47 7.19 12.21
CA TYR A 111 2.33 8.10 12.04
C TYR A 111 1.31 8.04 13.19
N GLU A 112 1.35 6.98 13.99
CA GLU A 112 0.34 6.61 14.98
C GLU A 112 1.03 5.94 16.18
N GLU A 113 0.30 5.71 17.28
CA GLU A 113 0.79 4.97 18.45
C GLU A 113 0.98 3.45 18.20
N GLY A 114 0.60 2.94 17.03
CA GLY A 114 0.81 1.54 16.68
C GLY A 114 0.83 1.28 15.18
N LEU A 115 1.40 0.14 14.79
CA LEU A 115 1.36 -0.41 13.45
C LEU A 115 0.26 -1.44 13.36
N THR A 116 -0.51 -1.40 12.28
CA THR A 116 -1.63 -2.32 12.05
C THR A 116 -1.46 -3.05 10.72
N TYR A 117 -2.23 -2.67 9.71
CA TYR A 117 -2.23 -3.26 8.38
C TYR A 117 -2.01 -2.20 7.30
N CYS A 118 -1.69 -2.67 6.10
CA CYS A 118 -1.16 -1.94 4.97
C CYS A 118 -0.18 -0.83 5.38
N ASN A 119 0.72 -1.12 6.33
CA ASN A 119 1.50 -0.09 7.01
C ASN A 119 2.31 0.77 6.01
N ALA A 120 2.96 0.12 5.06
CA ALA A 120 3.76 0.79 4.03
C ALA A 120 2.95 1.69 3.07
N ALA A 121 1.61 1.62 3.07
CA ALA A 121 0.79 2.53 2.28
C ALA A 121 0.92 4.00 2.75
N LEU A 122 1.13 4.23 4.05
CA LEU A 122 1.29 5.57 4.60
C LEU A 122 2.55 6.29 4.05
N PRO A 123 3.77 5.74 4.21
CA PRO A 123 4.95 6.35 3.59
C PRO A 123 4.88 6.38 2.07
N HIS A 124 4.31 5.36 1.42
CA HIS A 124 4.13 5.35 -0.03
C HIS A 124 3.34 6.57 -0.51
N ALA A 125 2.20 6.86 0.12
CA ALA A 125 1.38 8.01 -0.23
C ALA A 125 2.11 9.34 0.01
N LEU A 126 2.85 9.49 1.12
CA LEU A 126 3.64 10.70 1.37
C LEU A 126 4.77 10.90 0.35
N LEU A 127 5.45 9.83 -0.06
CA LEU A 127 6.50 9.89 -1.09
C LEU A 127 5.93 10.41 -2.42
N MET A 128 4.82 9.84 -2.88
CA MET A 128 4.14 10.26 -4.10
C MET A 128 3.66 11.73 -4.00
N CYS A 129 3.13 12.12 -2.85
CA CYS A 129 2.67 13.50 -2.62
C CYS A 129 3.82 14.49 -2.60
N GLY A 130 4.92 14.17 -1.91
CA GLY A 130 6.10 15.02 -1.81
C GLY A 130 6.70 15.38 -3.17
N GLN A 131 6.71 14.45 -4.11
CA GLN A 131 7.14 14.72 -5.50
C GLN A 131 6.13 15.58 -6.28
N SER A 132 4.84 15.39 -6.05
CA SER A 132 3.79 16.07 -6.84
C SER A 132 3.36 17.44 -6.30
N ILE A 133 3.60 17.73 -5.01
CA ILE A 133 3.30 19.00 -4.30
C ILE A 133 4.62 19.79 -4.03
N PRO A 134 5.69 19.49 -4.76
CA PRO A 134 7.10 19.72 -4.38
C PRO A 134 7.35 20.07 -2.90
N ASN A 135 7.10 19.12 -2.00
CA ASN A 135 7.26 19.30 -0.56
C ASN A 135 8.33 18.34 -0.01
N ASP A 136 9.51 18.89 0.26
CA ASP A 136 10.66 18.13 0.76
C ASP A 136 10.40 17.47 2.12
N GLU A 137 9.59 18.09 2.99
CA GLU A 137 9.27 17.53 4.30
C GLU A 137 8.42 16.26 4.18
N MET A 138 7.49 16.21 3.22
CA MET A 138 6.75 14.98 2.91
C MET A 138 7.66 13.87 2.40
N THR A 139 8.59 14.21 1.50
CA THR A 139 9.55 13.25 0.95
C THR A 139 10.47 12.70 2.05
N LYS A 140 11.01 13.57 2.91
CA LYS A 140 11.84 13.16 4.06
C LYS A 140 11.07 12.28 5.04
N ALA A 141 9.84 12.67 5.41
CA ALA A 141 9.00 11.88 6.30
C ALA A 141 8.68 10.49 5.72
N GLY A 142 8.34 10.43 4.44
CA GLY A 142 8.09 9.18 3.72
C GLY A 142 9.30 8.26 3.71
N LEU A 143 10.50 8.77 3.39
CA LEU A 143 11.73 7.99 3.37
C LEU A 143 12.16 7.54 4.77
N GLU A 144 12.07 8.42 5.77
CA GLU A 144 12.44 8.13 7.15
C GLU A 144 11.56 7.04 7.75
N SER A 145 10.24 7.18 7.62
CA SER A 145 9.28 6.20 8.14
C SER A 145 9.31 4.89 7.36
N LEU A 146 9.51 4.90 6.04
CA LEU A 146 9.65 3.67 5.26
C LEU A 146 10.93 2.91 5.64
N ARG A 147 12.05 3.60 5.83
CA ARG A 147 13.30 2.96 6.24
C ARG A 147 13.15 2.32 7.60
N TRP A 148 12.58 3.05 8.55
CA TRP A 148 12.30 2.54 9.89
C TRP A 148 11.37 1.31 9.86
N LEU A 149 10.31 1.34 9.04
CA LEU A 149 9.40 0.21 8.87
C LEU A 149 10.12 -1.01 8.27
N ALA A 150 10.93 -0.80 7.22
CA ALA A 150 11.67 -1.88 6.58
C ALA A 150 12.64 -2.55 7.57
N ASP A 151 13.46 -1.76 8.27
CA ASP A 151 14.40 -2.25 9.28
C ASP A 151 13.67 -2.99 10.41
N LEU A 152 12.51 -2.46 10.84
CA LEU A 152 11.66 -3.12 11.82
C LEU A 152 11.22 -4.49 11.30
N GLN A 153 10.76 -4.59 10.05
CA GLN A 153 10.20 -5.80 9.44
C GLN A 153 11.25 -6.80 8.90
N HIS A 154 12.48 -6.76 9.42
CA HIS A 154 13.49 -7.79 9.15
C HIS A 154 13.47 -8.89 10.22
N ALA A 155 13.77 -10.12 9.80
CA ALA A 155 13.85 -11.27 10.70
C ALA A 155 14.99 -11.19 11.73
N ASP A 156 16.09 -10.52 11.37
CA ASP A 156 17.29 -10.35 12.18
C ASP A 156 17.99 -9.01 11.87
N SER A 157 18.98 -8.65 12.69
CA SER A 157 19.73 -7.39 12.57
C SER A 157 20.62 -7.29 11.33
N ASN A 158 20.85 -8.40 10.62
CA ASN A 158 21.66 -8.45 9.40
C ASN A 158 20.77 -8.37 8.14
N GLY A 159 19.46 -8.23 8.31
CA GLY A 159 18.51 -8.12 7.21
C GLY A 159 18.19 -9.46 6.57
N GLY A 160 17.72 -10.44 7.35
CA GLY A 160 17.15 -11.71 6.89
C GLY A 160 15.91 -11.58 5.98
N HIS A 161 14.90 -12.42 6.18
CA HIS A 161 13.66 -12.35 5.40
C HIS A 161 12.72 -11.25 5.90
N PHE A 162 11.70 -10.93 5.09
CA PHE A 162 10.64 -9.99 5.44
C PHE A 162 9.68 -10.62 6.45
N VAL A 163 9.42 -9.91 7.55
CA VAL A 163 8.51 -10.29 8.64
C VAL A 163 7.53 -9.15 8.84
N PRO A 164 6.35 -9.19 8.18
CA PRO A 164 5.35 -8.15 8.35
C PRO A 164 4.77 -8.13 9.77
N ILE A 165 4.10 -7.04 10.14
CA ILE A 165 3.40 -6.98 11.43
C ILE A 165 2.22 -7.94 11.38
N GLY A 166 2.16 -8.86 12.35
CA GLY A 166 1.08 -9.82 12.48
C GLY A 166 -0.26 -9.15 12.82
N SER A 167 -1.34 -9.59 12.19
CA SER A 167 -2.68 -9.05 12.44
C SER A 167 -3.28 -9.49 13.78
N ASN A 168 -2.74 -10.54 14.40
CA ASN A 168 -3.14 -11.02 15.71
C ASN A 168 -2.33 -10.35 16.83
N GLY A 169 -2.77 -9.16 17.19
CA GLY A 169 -2.18 -8.35 18.25
C GLY A 169 -1.48 -7.09 17.77
N PHE A 170 -1.16 -7.00 16.46
CA PHE A 170 -0.52 -5.83 15.85
C PHE A 170 0.77 -5.42 16.60
N TYR A 171 1.19 -4.17 16.46
CA TYR A 171 2.34 -3.66 17.24
C TYR A 171 2.05 -2.27 17.80
N GLN A 172 1.77 -2.21 19.11
CA GLN A 172 1.63 -0.96 19.84
C GLN A 172 2.99 -0.45 20.30
N ARG A 173 3.17 0.87 20.34
CA ARG A 173 4.41 1.50 20.82
C ARG A 173 4.75 1.04 22.24
N GLY A 174 5.97 0.54 22.40
CA GLY A 174 6.45 -0.02 23.67
C GLY A 174 5.87 -1.39 24.04
N GLY A 175 5.01 -1.97 23.19
CA GLY A 175 4.44 -3.31 23.36
C GLY A 175 5.25 -4.41 22.67
N GLU A 176 4.69 -5.62 22.67
CA GLU A 176 5.22 -6.73 21.89
C GLU A 176 4.69 -6.67 20.45
N ARG A 177 5.57 -6.95 19.49
CA ARG A 177 5.19 -7.05 18.08
C ARG A 177 4.60 -8.41 17.79
N ALA A 178 3.36 -8.45 17.33
CA ALA A 178 2.75 -9.66 16.79
C ALA A 178 3.58 -10.20 15.61
N ARG A 179 4.03 -11.46 15.73
CA ARG A 179 4.88 -12.10 14.72
C ARG A 179 4.09 -12.79 13.61
N PHE A 180 2.90 -13.32 13.91
CA PHE A 180 2.13 -14.19 13.02
C PHE A 180 0.75 -13.64 12.70
N ASP A 181 0.01 -14.36 11.86
CA ASP A 181 -1.16 -13.86 11.15
C ASP A 181 -0.73 -12.73 10.19
N GLN A 182 0.43 -12.98 9.56
CA GLN A 182 1.06 -12.15 8.54
C GLN A 182 0.22 -12.19 7.27
N GLN A 183 -0.03 -11.04 6.64
CA GLN A 183 -0.98 -10.93 5.53
C GLN A 183 -0.31 -10.53 4.20
N PRO A 184 -0.76 -11.06 3.06
CA PRO A 184 -0.34 -10.66 1.71
C PRO A 184 -0.32 -9.15 1.43
N VAL A 185 -1.30 -8.41 1.97
CA VAL A 185 -1.41 -6.96 1.75
C VAL A 185 -0.26 -6.16 2.35
N GLU A 186 0.40 -6.68 3.39
CA GLU A 186 1.61 -6.06 3.95
C GLU A 186 2.77 -6.15 2.97
N ALA A 187 2.99 -7.35 2.40
CA ALA A 187 4.04 -7.58 1.43
C ALA A 187 3.82 -6.77 0.14
N GLN A 188 2.58 -6.71 -0.36
CA GLN A 188 2.25 -5.87 -1.52
C GLN A 188 2.51 -4.40 -1.24
N ALA A 189 2.04 -3.86 -0.12
CA ALA A 189 2.24 -2.45 0.23
C ALA A 189 3.74 -2.11 0.36
N MET A 190 4.54 -3.00 0.97
CA MET A 190 5.98 -2.82 1.10
C MET A 190 6.69 -2.81 -0.27
N VAL A 191 6.33 -3.74 -1.16
CA VAL A 191 6.85 -3.76 -2.54
C VAL A 191 6.59 -2.42 -3.23
N SER A 192 5.35 -1.94 -3.22
CA SER A 192 4.98 -0.70 -3.89
C SER A 192 5.71 0.51 -3.30
N ALA A 193 5.77 0.62 -1.96
CA ALA A 193 6.44 1.72 -1.27
C ALA A 193 7.95 1.77 -1.58
N CYS A 194 8.63 0.62 -1.53
CA CYS A 194 10.05 0.53 -1.84
C CYS A 194 10.35 0.83 -3.30
N LEU A 195 9.50 0.40 -4.24
CA LEU A 195 9.67 0.74 -5.65
C LEU A 195 9.48 2.24 -5.89
N GLU A 196 8.56 2.90 -5.19
CA GLU A 196 8.42 4.36 -5.26
C GLU A 196 9.63 5.08 -4.66
N ALA A 197 10.11 4.65 -3.50
CA ALA A 197 11.32 5.20 -2.91
C ALA A 197 12.53 5.07 -3.86
N TYR A 198 12.66 3.93 -4.55
CA TYR A 198 13.69 3.76 -5.58
C TYR A 198 13.53 4.73 -6.75
N ARG A 199 12.30 4.97 -7.24
CA ARG A 199 12.06 5.94 -8.33
C ARG A 199 12.49 7.36 -7.92
N ILE A 200 12.30 7.72 -6.66
CA ILE A 200 12.64 9.03 -6.13
C ILE A 200 14.14 9.19 -5.88
N THR A 201 14.79 8.20 -5.27
CA THR A 201 16.18 8.35 -4.81
C THR A 201 17.23 7.70 -5.71
N GLY A 202 16.85 6.71 -6.52
CA GLY A 202 17.78 5.88 -7.28
C GLY A 202 18.57 4.88 -6.42
N ASP A 203 18.28 4.77 -5.13
CA ASP A 203 19.07 3.95 -4.21
C ASP A 203 18.72 2.45 -4.31
N ASN A 204 19.69 1.64 -4.74
CA ASN A 204 19.53 0.19 -4.88
C ASN A 204 19.07 -0.57 -3.61
N PRO A 205 19.36 -0.16 -2.36
CA PRO A 205 18.77 -0.77 -1.17
C PRO A 205 17.23 -0.89 -1.24
N TRP A 206 16.52 0.11 -1.78
CA TRP A 206 15.06 0.03 -1.90
C TRP A 206 14.60 -1.09 -2.82
N ARG A 207 15.33 -1.37 -3.91
CA ARG A 207 15.04 -2.52 -4.78
C ARG A 207 15.24 -3.85 -4.06
N LYS A 208 16.26 -3.92 -3.19
CA LYS A 208 16.52 -5.12 -2.38
C LYS A 208 15.39 -5.34 -1.37
N GLU A 209 14.89 -4.29 -0.73
CA GLU A 209 13.74 -4.37 0.16
C GLU A 209 12.45 -4.78 -0.57
N ALA A 210 12.18 -4.19 -1.74
CA ALA A 210 11.05 -4.61 -2.58
C ALA A 210 11.15 -6.10 -2.95
N ARG A 211 12.33 -6.58 -3.36
CA ARG A 211 12.54 -8.01 -3.64
C ARG A 211 12.32 -8.87 -2.40
N ARG A 212 12.87 -8.48 -1.26
CA ARG A 212 12.76 -9.21 0.00
C ARG A 212 11.31 -9.37 0.44
N ALA A 213 10.52 -8.29 0.37
CA ALA A 213 9.09 -8.33 0.66
C ALA A 213 8.34 -9.26 -0.30
N PHE A 214 8.68 -9.24 -1.59
CA PHE A 214 8.09 -10.17 -2.56
C PHE A 214 8.47 -11.63 -2.32
N GLU A 215 9.70 -11.91 -1.90
CA GLU A 215 10.17 -13.27 -1.64
C GLU A 215 9.38 -13.97 -0.51
N TRP A 216 8.70 -13.21 0.36
CA TRP A 216 7.76 -13.74 1.35
C TRP A 216 6.66 -14.60 0.71
N PHE A 217 6.14 -14.19 -0.46
CA PHE A 217 5.09 -14.93 -1.16
C PHE A 217 5.54 -16.31 -1.64
N ILE A 218 6.82 -16.46 -1.99
CA ILE A 218 7.38 -17.69 -2.55
C ILE A 218 8.09 -18.55 -1.49
N GLY A 219 7.94 -18.21 -0.22
CA GLY A 219 8.40 -19.03 0.89
C GLY A 219 9.66 -18.53 1.59
N ARG A 220 10.19 -17.35 1.28
CA ARG A 220 11.25 -16.75 2.11
C ARG A 220 10.59 -16.01 3.29
N ASN A 221 10.07 -16.78 4.25
CA ASN A 221 9.32 -16.33 5.42
C ASN A 221 9.61 -17.21 6.65
N ASP A 222 8.99 -16.92 7.79
CA ASP A 222 9.28 -17.60 9.07
C ASP A 222 9.13 -19.13 9.04
N LEU A 223 8.27 -19.68 8.17
CA LEU A 223 8.02 -21.12 8.09
C LEU A 223 8.65 -21.79 6.86
N ASN A 224 9.32 -21.04 5.99
CA ASN A 224 9.79 -21.50 4.70
C ASN A 224 8.67 -22.10 3.82
N LEU A 225 7.44 -21.58 3.93
CA LEU A 225 6.26 -22.10 3.23
C LEU A 225 5.77 -21.12 2.15
N PRO A 226 5.49 -21.59 0.92
CA PRO A 226 4.93 -20.71 -0.11
C PRO A 226 3.52 -20.24 0.26
N ILE A 227 3.27 -18.95 0.07
CA ILE A 227 1.94 -18.34 0.23
C ILE A 227 1.21 -18.37 -1.11
N TYR A 228 1.92 -18.08 -2.20
CA TYR A 228 1.41 -18.23 -3.55
C TYR A 228 1.58 -19.67 -4.06
N ASP A 229 0.54 -20.23 -4.65
CA ASP A 229 0.55 -21.53 -5.32
C ASP A 229 0.58 -21.34 -6.85
N PRO A 230 1.70 -21.67 -7.53
CA PRO A 230 1.81 -21.52 -8.97
C PRO A 230 0.99 -22.54 -9.77
N THR A 231 0.55 -23.65 -9.16
CA THR A 231 -0.28 -24.66 -9.84
C THR A 231 -1.72 -24.22 -9.97
N THR A 232 -2.26 -23.57 -8.93
CA THR A 232 -3.65 -23.08 -8.92
C THR A 232 -3.77 -21.60 -9.29
N GLY A 233 -2.69 -20.83 -9.16
CA GLY A 233 -2.71 -19.37 -9.28
C GLY A 233 -3.30 -18.66 -8.05
N GLY A 234 -3.66 -19.41 -7.01
CA GLY A 234 -4.21 -18.88 -5.76
C GLY A 234 -3.11 -18.38 -4.82
N CYS A 235 -3.44 -17.38 -4.01
CA CYS A 235 -2.57 -16.90 -2.94
C CYS A 235 -3.28 -17.07 -1.60
N ARG A 236 -2.61 -17.73 -0.66
CA ARG A 236 -3.10 -17.97 0.69
C ARG A 236 -3.23 -16.68 1.49
N ASP A 237 -4.23 -16.62 2.36
CA ASP A 237 -4.60 -15.39 3.08
C ASP A 237 -3.64 -14.96 4.19
N GLY A 238 -2.67 -15.81 4.53
CA GLY A 238 -1.64 -15.43 5.48
C GLY A 238 -0.78 -16.57 5.98
N LEU A 239 0.09 -16.24 6.93
CA LEU A 239 0.99 -17.17 7.60
C LEU A 239 0.69 -17.19 9.11
N HIS A 240 0.16 -18.31 9.59
CA HIS A 240 -0.07 -18.61 11.00
C HIS A 240 1.24 -19.11 11.66
N PRO A 241 1.29 -19.27 12.99
CA PRO A 241 2.49 -19.75 13.69
C PRO A 241 3.02 -21.11 13.25
N ASP A 242 2.14 -21.97 12.75
CA ASP A 242 2.41 -23.39 12.48
C ASP A 242 2.11 -23.81 11.02
N ARG A 243 1.46 -22.96 10.23
CA ARG A 243 1.01 -23.28 8.87
C ARG A 243 0.74 -22.03 8.03
N ALA A 244 0.59 -22.21 6.72
CA ALA A 244 -0.05 -21.21 5.88
C ALA A 244 -1.57 -21.29 6.04
N ASN A 245 -2.27 -20.17 5.85
CA ASN A 245 -3.73 -20.15 5.84
C ASN A 245 -4.24 -20.87 4.58
N GLU A 246 -5.17 -21.80 4.71
CA GLU A 246 -5.70 -22.54 3.55
C GLU A 246 -6.71 -21.74 2.72
N ASN A 247 -7.25 -20.65 3.27
CA ASN A 247 -8.13 -19.75 2.52
C ASN A 247 -7.32 -19.00 1.45
N GLN A 248 -7.91 -18.85 0.27
CA GLN A 248 -7.33 -18.16 -0.88
C GLN A 248 -8.29 -17.10 -1.40
N GLY A 249 -8.36 -15.98 -0.70
CA GLY A 249 -9.20 -14.85 -1.04
C GLY A 249 -8.73 -14.09 -2.28
N ALA A 250 -9.66 -13.34 -2.88
CA ALA A 250 -9.36 -12.47 -4.00
C ALA A 250 -8.34 -11.38 -3.63
N GLU A 251 -8.40 -10.84 -2.41
CA GLU A 251 -7.46 -9.82 -1.92
C GLU A 251 -6.02 -10.33 -1.95
N SER A 252 -5.76 -11.50 -1.39
CA SER A 252 -4.45 -12.15 -1.33
C SER A 252 -3.88 -12.41 -2.73
N THR A 253 -4.73 -12.88 -3.63
CA THR A 253 -4.36 -13.17 -5.01
C THR A 253 -4.02 -11.88 -5.76
N LEU A 254 -4.84 -10.83 -5.59
CA LEU A 254 -4.57 -9.51 -6.16
C LEU A 254 -3.28 -8.90 -5.59
N ALA A 255 -3.03 -9.04 -4.28
CA ALA A 255 -1.82 -8.54 -3.64
C ALA A 255 -0.55 -9.14 -4.26
N PHE A 256 -0.53 -10.46 -4.47
CA PHE A 256 0.56 -11.14 -5.17
C PHE A 256 0.73 -10.64 -6.61
N LEU A 257 -0.36 -10.61 -7.39
CA LEU A 257 -0.33 -10.22 -8.80
C LEU A 257 0.13 -8.77 -8.99
N GLN A 258 -0.31 -7.86 -8.12
CA GLN A 258 0.13 -6.46 -8.11
C GLN A 258 1.62 -6.36 -7.81
N ALA A 259 2.10 -7.03 -6.76
CA ALA A 259 3.52 -7.02 -6.41
C ALA A 259 4.41 -7.59 -7.53
N LEU A 260 3.98 -8.70 -8.14
CA LEU A 260 4.68 -9.31 -9.29
C LEU A 260 4.72 -8.35 -10.49
N LEU A 261 3.58 -7.76 -10.85
CA LEU A 261 3.48 -6.83 -11.98
C LEU A 261 4.38 -5.62 -11.79
N GLU A 262 4.37 -5.00 -10.61
CA GLU A 262 5.18 -3.82 -10.33
C GLU A 262 6.68 -4.11 -10.39
N LEU A 263 7.12 -5.25 -9.86
CA LEU A 263 8.52 -5.68 -9.97
C LEU A 263 8.94 -5.91 -11.41
N ARG A 264 8.10 -6.58 -12.22
CA ARG A 264 8.38 -6.80 -13.65
C ARG A 264 8.48 -5.49 -14.42
N LEU A 265 7.60 -4.54 -14.16
CA LEU A 265 7.64 -3.22 -14.78
C LEU A 265 8.91 -2.44 -14.40
N ALA A 266 9.34 -2.53 -13.13
CA ALA A 266 10.57 -1.90 -12.67
C ALA A 266 11.82 -2.53 -13.33
N GLU A 267 11.87 -3.86 -13.45
CA GLU A 267 12.95 -4.58 -14.15
C GLU A 267 13.03 -4.19 -15.63
N ASN A 268 11.89 -4.20 -16.34
CA ASN A 268 11.85 -3.89 -17.77
C ASN A 268 12.25 -2.43 -18.06
N THR A 269 11.90 -1.50 -17.18
CA THR A 269 12.29 -0.09 -17.32
C THR A 269 13.81 0.05 -17.28
N LEU A 270 14.49 -0.69 -16.40
CA LEU A 270 15.95 -0.66 -16.29
C LEU A 270 16.63 -1.23 -17.53
N LEU A 271 16.18 -2.41 -18.00
CA LEU A 271 16.70 -3.01 -19.23
C LEU A 271 16.58 -2.05 -20.43
N SER A 272 15.48 -1.27 -20.48
CA SER A 272 15.28 -0.28 -21.54
C SER A 272 16.18 0.95 -21.44
N ILE A 273 16.62 1.32 -20.22
CA ILE A 273 17.58 2.41 -19.99
C ILE A 273 19.00 1.94 -20.32
N GLU A 274 19.38 0.74 -19.85
CA GLU A 274 20.69 0.13 -20.14
C GLU A 274 20.90 -0.14 -21.63
N ALA A 275 19.85 -0.51 -22.37
CA ALA A 275 19.93 -0.68 -23.82
C ALA A 275 20.05 0.65 -24.60
N ARG A 276 19.83 1.81 -23.95
CA ARG A 276 19.90 3.15 -24.54
C ARG A 276 21.15 3.93 -24.12
N SER A 277 21.93 3.44 -23.16
CA SER A 277 23.21 3.98 -22.71
C SER A 277 24.38 3.34 -23.43
#